data_AF-A0A1I6TB36-F1
#
_entry.id   AF-A0A1I6TB36-F1
#
_cell.length_a   1.000
_cell.length_b   1.000
_cell.length_c   1.000
_cell.angle_alpha   90.00
_cell.angle_beta   90.00
_cell.angle_gamma   90.00
#
_symmetry.space_group_name_H-M   'P 1'
#
loop_
_entity.id
_entity.type
_entity.pdbx_description
1 polymer ?
#
loop_
_entity_poly.entity_id
_entity_poly.type
_entity_poly.pdbx_seq_one_letter_code
_entity_poly.pdbx_strand_id
1 'polypeptide(L)'
;MAVSLARLRGRISTLLLIRNMVLVTLTNFAGALFVVYFFGHVLGLTGEGIYLDQVVDMAGHKLEDSFLQAFISAIGCNWLVALAVWLSYAADTMSGKLLGIWIPTAAFVAIGFQHVVANMFLIPAAIFEGHYSWSMYLANYIPVWLGTGGAVFVAGAYYLAYLHEQPQGRSLAEGAKDHTKIRHV
;
A
#
# COMPACT_ATOMS: atom_id res chain seq x y z
N MET A 1 -0.60 4.91 5.13
CA MET A 1 0.04 5.50 6.33
C MET A 1 0.14 7.02 6.27
N ALA A 2 0.88 7.62 5.32
CA ALA A 2 1.16 9.06 5.31
C ALA A 2 -0.09 9.96 5.28
N VAL A 3 -1.03 9.69 4.36
CA VAL A 3 -2.29 10.46 4.26
C VAL A 3 -3.18 10.25 5.49
N SER A 4 -3.23 9.02 6.01
CA SER A 4 -3.94 8.70 7.26
C SER A 4 -3.37 9.49 8.45
N LEU A 5 -2.04 9.60 8.55
CA LEU A 5 -1.37 10.38 9.58
C LEU A 5 -1.65 11.88 9.43
N ALA A 6 -1.66 12.41 8.20
CA ALA A 6 -2.06 13.80 7.94
C ALA A 6 -3.49 14.07 8.41
N ARG A 7 -4.40 13.10 8.24
CA ARG A 7 -5.77 13.19 8.75
C ARG A 7 -5.81 13.16 10.28
N LEU A 8 -5.06 12.27 10.93
CA LEU A 8 -4.96 12.20 12.40
C LEU A 8 -4.41 13.51 12.99
N ARG A 9 -3.47 14.17 12.30
CA ARG A 9 -2.96 15.50 12.68
C ARG A 9 -3.90 16.67 12.34
N GLY A 10 -5.10 16.41 11.82
CA GLY A 10 -6.07 17.45 11.45
C GLY A 10 -5.67 18.31 10.25
N ARG A 11 -4.68 17.89 9.44
CA ARG A 11 -4.20 18.66 8.28
C ARG A 11 -5.08 18.52 7.04
N ILE A 12 -5.88 17.45 6.98
CA ILE A 12 -6.78 17.16 5.86
C ILE A 12 -8.14 16.69 6.38
N SER A 13 -9.18 16.80 5.56
CA SER A 13 -10.52 16.27 5.86
C SER A 13 -10.60 14.76 5.63
N THR A 14 -11.55 14.10 6.30
CA THR A 14 -11.83 12.66 6.06
C THR A 14 -12.25 12.41 4.61
N LEU A 15 -13.00 13.35 4.02
CA LEU A 15 -13.40 13.25 2.61
C LEU A 15 -12.19 13.24 1.67
N LEU A 16 -11.18 14.07 1.93
CA LEU A 16 -9.97 14.08 1.12
C LEU A 16 -9.18 12.77 1.24
N LEU A 17 -9.13 12.18 2.44
CA LEU A 17 -8.55 10.86 2.66
C LEU A 17 -9.27 9.79 1.83
N ILE A 18 -10.61 9.73 1.89
CA ILE A 18 -11.41 8.75 1.15
C ILE A 18 -11.25 8.95 -0.36
N ARG A 19 -11.35 10.20 -0.85
CA ARG A 19 -11.15 10.52 -2.26
C ARG A 19 -9.77 10.07 -2.75
N ASN A 20 -8.73 10.32 -1.97
CA ASN A 20 -7.38 9.87 -2.29
C ASN A 20 -7.30 8.35 -2.36
N MET A 21 -7.86 7.64 -1.38
CA MET A 21 -7.86 6.17 -1.38
C MET A 21 -8.54 5.61 -2.63
N VAL A 22 -9.75 6.08 -2.96
CA VAL A 22 -10.47 5.64 -4.16
C VAL A 22 -9.67 5.93 -5.43
N LEU A 23 -9.15 7.15 -5.58
CA LEU A 23 -8.40 7.55 -6.79
C LEU A 23 -7.13 6.71 -6.98
N VAL A 24 -6.34 6.52 -5.92
CA VAL A 24 -5.12 5.73 -5.96
C VAL A 24 -5.45 4.27 -6.27
N THR A 25 -6.47 3.70 -5.65
CA THR A 25 -6.92 2.34 -5.93
C THR A 25 -7.31 2.16 -7.41
N LEU A 26 -8.14 3.05 -7.95
CA LEU A 26 -8.61 2.95 -9.34
C LEU A 26 -7.47 3.11 -10.36
N THR A 27 -6.56 4.06 -10.13
CA THR A 27 -5.42 4.29 -11.02
C THR A 27 -4.39 3.16 -10.96
N ASN A 28 -4.15 2.58 -9.77
CA ASN A 28 -3.33 1.37 -9.65
C ASN A 28 -3.96 0.19 -10.37
N PHE A 29 -5.28 0.00 -10.22
CA PHE A 29 -5.97 -1.10 -10.90
C PHE A 29 -5.89 -0.95 -12.42
N ALA A 30 -6.17 0.24 -12.95
CA ALA A 30 -6.04 0.52 -14.38
C ALA A 30 -4.62 0.26 -14.90
N GLY A 31 -3.60 0.71 -14.16
CA GLY A 31 -2.20 0.44 -14.50
C GLY A 31 -1.83 -1.04 -14.46
N ALA A 32 -2.29 -1.77 -13.44
CA ALA A 32 -2.04 -3.20 -13.32
C ALA A 32 -2.70 -3.99 -14.46
N LEU A 33 -3.95 -3.65 -14.82
CA LEU A 33 -4.65 -4.24 -15.96
C LEU A 33 -3.94 -3.95 -17.29
N PHE A 34 -3.44 -2.72 -17.46
CA PHE A 34 -2.64 -2.37 -18.63
C PHE A 34 -1.40 -3.27 -18.73
N VAL A 35 -0.61 -3.37 -17.66
CA VAL A 35 0.62 -4.15 -17.69
C VAL A 35 0.32 -5.63 -17.95
N VAL A 36 -0.64 -6.21 -17.24
CA VAL A 36 -0.92 -7.63 -17.34
C VAL A 36 -1.57 -8.01 -18.68
N TYR A 37 -2.40 -7.15 -19.26
CA TYR A 37 -2.97 -7.39 -20.58
C TYR A 37 -1.92 -7.31 -21.69
N PHE A 38 -1.15 -6.22 -21.75
CA PHE A 38 -0.19 -6.03 -22.84
C PHE A 38 1.06 -6.87 -22.68
N PHE A 39 1.65 -6.92 -21.48
CA PHE A 39 2.91 -7.64 -21.26
C PHE A 39 2.69 -9.09 -20.85
N GLY A 40 1.61 -9.41 -20.11
CA GLY A 40 1.29 -10.80 -19.78
C GLY A 40 0.69 -11.53 -20.97
N HIS A 41 -0.52 -11.12 -21.34
CA HIS A 41 -1.35 -11.84 -22.31
C HIS A 41 -0.95 -11.60 -23.78
N VAL A 42 -0.84 -10.35 -24.24
CA VAL A 42 -0.54 -10.05 -25.65
C VAL A 42 0.87 -10.49 -26.05
N LEU A 43 1.88 -10.30 -25.20
CA LEU A 43 3.23 -10.81 -25.43
C LEU A 43 3.38 -12.31 -25.12
N GLY A 44 2.38 -12.94 -24.49
CA GLY A 44 2.42 -14.36 -24.12
C GLY A 44 3.40 -14.70 -22.99
N LEU A 45 3.82 -13.73 -22.17
CA LEU A 45 4.74 -13.99 -21.04
C LEU A 45 4.10 -14.84 -19.94
N THR A 46 2.77 -14.86 -19.87
CA THR A 46 2.00 -15.64 -18.89
C THR A 46 1.16 -16.75 -19.51
N GLY A 47 1.17 -16.90 -20.84
CA GLY A 47 0.22 -17.74 -21.56
C GLY A 47 0.54 -19.23 -21.61
N GLU A 48 1.79 -19.64 -21.39
CA GLU A 48 2.21 -21.05 -21.51
C GLU A 48 3.37 -21.42 -20.57
N GLY A 49 3.51 -22.73 -20.31
CA GLY A 49 4.65 -23.31 -19.60
C GLY A 49 4.73 -22.95 -18.12
N ILE A 50 5.95 -22.96 -17.59
CA ILE A 50 6.21 -22.81 -16.14
C ILE A 50 5.67 -21.50 -15.55
N TYR A 51 5.56 -20.45 -16.37
CA TYR A 51 5.08 -19.15 -15.92
C TYR A 51 3.55 -19.13 -15.79
N LEU A 52 2.83 -19.80 -16.69
CA LEU A 52 1.39 -20.01 -16.55
C LEU A 52 1.09 -20.80 -15.28
N ASP A 53 1.78 -21.92 -15.08
CA ASP A 53 1.59 -22.79 -13.91
C ASP A 53 1.80 -22.00 -12.61
N GLN A 54 2.87 -21.21 -12.53
CA GLN A 54 3.16 -20.36 -11.37
C GLN A 54 2.09 -19.29 -11.15
N VAL A 55 1.65 -18.60 -12.20
CA VAL A 55 0.63 -17.54 -12.10
C VAL A 55 -0.70 -18.11 -11.65
N VAL A 56 -1.10 -19.26 -12.19
CA VAL A 56 -2.34 -19.95 -11.82
C VAL A 56 -2.26 -20.43 -10.37
N ASP A 57 -1.17 -21.09 -9.98
CA ASP A 57 -0.96 -21.60 -8.61
C ASP A 57 -0.98 -20.47 -7.57
N MET A 58 -0.20 -19.41 -7.81
CA MET A 58 -0.15 -18.26 -6.89
C MET A 58 -1.49 -17.50 -6.82
N ALA A 59 -2.23 -17.39 -7.92
CA ALA A 59 -3.56 -16.80 -7.91
C ALA A 59 -4.57 -17.70 -7.17
N GLY A 60 -4.51 -19.01 -7.40
CA GLY A 60 -5.35 -20.01 -6.74
C GLY A 60 -5.21 -19.96 -5.22
N HIS A 61 -3.98 -20.04 -4.72
CA HIS A 61 -3.69 -19.91 -3.29
C HIS A 61 -4.27 -18.64 -2.66
N LYS A 62 -4.32 -17.54 -3.40
CA LYS A 62 -4.92 -16.29 -2.91
C LYS A 62 -6.43 -16.30 -2.93
N LEU A 63 -7.04 -17.00 -3.88
CA LEU A 63 -8.50 -17.09 -4.03
C LEU A 63 -9.14 -18.11 -3.08
N GLU A 64 -8.36 -19.08 -2.58
CA GLU A 64 -8.80 -20.07 -1.59
C GLU A 64 -8.97 -19.49 -0.19
N ASP A 65 -8.33 -18.36 0.12
CA ASP A 65 -8.45 -17.70 1.41
C ASP A 65 -9.91 -17.32 1.72
N SER A 66 -10.38 -17.74 2.89
CA SER A 66 -11.64 -17.23 3.44
C SER A 66 -11.59 -15.72 3.67
N PHE A 67 -12.75 -15.07 3.77
CA PHE A 67 -12.85 -13.63 4.01
C PHE A 67 -11.99 -13.17 5.20
N LEU A 68 -12.04 -13.91 6.33
CA LEU A 68 -11.29 -13.56 7.53
C LEU A 68 -9.78 -13.73 7.34
N GLN A 69 -9.35 -14.82 6.68
CA GLN A 69 -7.94 -15.04 6.36
C GLN A 69 -7.40 -13.94 5.46
N ALA A 70 -8.09 -13.63 4.36
CA ALA A 70 -7.70 -12.57 3.44
C ALA A 70 -7.65 -11.19 4.12
N PHE A 71 -8.61 -10.89 4.99
CA PHE A 71 -8.67 -9.63 5.75
C PHE A 71 -7.50 -9.49 6.74
N ILE A 72 -7.23 -10.51 7.57
CA ILE A 72 -6.12 -10.49 8.53
C ILE A 72 -4.77 -10.44 7.80
N SER A 73 -4.62 -11.24 6.75
CA SER A 73 -3.45 -11.27 5.88
C SER A 73 -3.15 -9.88 5.28
N ALA A 74 -4.18 -9.16 4.84
CA ALA A 74 -4.05 -7.81 4.32
C ALA A 74 -3.65 -6.77 5.38
N ILE A 75 -4.09 -6.92 6.64
CA ILE A 75 -3.61 -6.07 7.75
C ILE A 75 -2.11 -6.29 7.97
N GLY A 76 -1.67 -7.56 8.02
CA GLY A 76 -0.25 -7.93 8.16
C GLY A 76 0.60 -7.40 7.02
N CYS A 77 0.14 -7.52 5.78
CA CYS A 77 0.77 -6.92 4.61
C CYS A 77 0.99 -5.43 4.80
N ASN A 78 -0.08 -4.70 5.12
CA ASN A 78 -0.02 -3.24 5.14
C ASN A 78 0.78 -2.70 6.33
N TRP A 79 0.96 -3.50 7.38
CA TRP A 79 1.93 -3.20 8.44
C TRP A 79 3.35 -3.20 7.88
N LEU A 80 3.76 -4.26 7.18
CA LEU A 80 5.10 -4.35 6.60
C LEU A 80 5.34 -3.28 5.52
N VAL A 81 4.33 -2.97 4.71
CA VAL A 81 4.40 -1.85 3.74
C VAL A 81 4.59 -0.50 4.45
N ALA A 82 3.85 -0.26 5.54
CA ALA A 82 4.01 0.97 6.32
C ALA A 82 5.42 1.06 6.97
N LEU A 83 5.95 -0.06 7.45
CA LEU A 83 7.33 -0.13 7.97
C LEU A 83 8.37 0.15 6.89
N ALA A 84 8.21 -0.39 5.67
CA ALA A 84 9.09 -0.10 4.54
C ALA A 84 9.12 1.41 4.21
N VAL A 85 7.95 2.05 4.18
CA VAL A 85 7.86 3.50 3.96
C VAL A 85 8.54 4.27 5.08
N TRP A 86 8.36 3.85 6.34
CA TRP A 86 9.05 4.49 7.47
C TRP A 86 10.56 4.36 7.37
N LEU A 87 11.08 3.14 7.18
CA LEU A 87 12.52 2.89 7.06
C LEU A 87 13.13 3.73 5.92
N SER A 88 12.41 3.89 4.81
CA SER A 88 12.81 4.78 3.72
C SER A 88 12.85 6.26 4.12
N TYR A 89 11.91 6.73 4.95
CA TYR A 89 11.95 8.10 5.49
C TYR A 89 13.03 8.31 6.54
N ALA A 90 13.41 7.27 7.28
CA ALA A 90 14.44 7.34 8.32
C ALA A 90 15.88 7.26 7.78
N ALA A 91 16.06 6.80 6.53
CA ALA A 91 17.38 6.66 5.92
C ALA A 91 17.79 7.91 5.12
N ASP A 92 19.03 8.37 5.33
CA ASP A 92 19.61 9.50 4.60
C ASP A 92 20.31 9.10 3.29
N THR A 93 20.73 7.83 3.17
CA THR A 93 21.43 7.31 1.99
C THR A 93 20.50 6.54 1.07
N MET A 94 20.79 6.57 -0.24
CA MET A 94 20.02 5.80 -1.23
C MET A 94 20.03 4.30 -0.92
N SER A 95 21.18 3.75 -0.56
CA SER A 95 21.32 2.34 -0.19
C SER A 95 20.47 1.98 1.04
N GLY A 96 20.41 2.86 2.04
CA GLY A 96 19.55 2.68 3.21
C GLY A 96 18.06 2.67 2.86
N LYS A 97 17.63 3.55 1.95
CA LYS A 97 16.23 3.58 1.46
C LYS A 97 15.87 2.32 0.69
N LEU A 98 16.77 1.85 -0.18
CA LEU A 98 16.57 0.63 -0.94
C LEU A 98 16.42 -0.58 -0.02
N LEU A 99 17.35 -0.77 0.92
CA LEU A 99 17.30 -1.88 1.88
C LEU A 99 16.07 -1.78 2.80
N GLY A 100 15.75 -0.57 3.25
CA GLY A 100 14.58 -0.29 4.09
C GLY A 100 13.25 -0.64 3.43
N ILE A 101 13.16 -0.50 2.10
CA ILE A 101 11.98 -0.92 1.33
C ILE A 101 12.05 -2.42 1.01
N TRP A 102 13.21 -2.91 0.57
CA TRP A 102 13.37 -4.27 0.07
C TRP A 102 13.05 -5.33 1.13
N ILE A 103 13.61 -5.20 2.34
CA ILE A 103 13.49 -6.25 3.37
C ILE A 103 12.04 -6.47 3.81
N PRO A 104 11.26 -5.44 4.21
CA PRO A 104 9.86 -5.64 4.56
C PRO A 104 9.00 -6.09 3.38
N THR A 105 9.32 -5.64 2.16
CA THR A 105 8.60 -6.03 0.93
C THR A 105 8.80 -7.52 0.63
N ALA A 106 10.05 -7.98 0.66
CA ALA A 106 10.39 -9.39 0.50
C ALA A 106 9.75 -10.26 1.58
N ALA A 107 9.73 -9.78 2.84
CA ALA A 107 9.13 -10.50 3.95
C ALA A 107 7.62 -10.74 3.76
N PHE A 108 6.83 -9.72 3.38
CA PHE A 108 5.39 -9.94 3.20
C PHE A 108 5.09 -10.87 2.02
N VAL A 109 5.90 -10.82 0.96
CA VAL A 109 5.78 -11.73 -0.19
C VAL A 109 6.12 -13.16 0.23
N ALA A 110 7.21 -13.35 0.98
CA ALA A 110 7.64 -14.67 1.46
C ALA A 110 6.66 -15.30 2.46
N ILE A 111 6.02 -14.50 3.31
CA ILE A 111 4.98 -14.96 4.24
C ILE A 111 3.67 -15.32 3.49
N GLY A 112 3.48 -14.80 2.27
CA GLY A 112 2.26 -15.01 1.49
C GLY A 112 1.14 -14.04 1.84
N PHE A 113 1.45 -12.87 2.38
CA PHE A 113 0.41 -11.89 2.72
C PHE A 113 -0.31 -11.34 1.49
N GLN A 114 -1.57 -10.93 1.69
CA GLN A 114 -2.42 -10.38 0.65
C GLN A 114 -2.19 -8.87 0.48
N HIS A 115 -1.67 -8.46 -0.68
CA HIS A 115 -1.46 -7.06 -1.00
C HIS A 115 -2.42 -6.61 -2.11
N VAL A 116 -3.26 -5.60 -1.83
CA VAL A 116 -4.33 -5.20 -2.75
C VAL A 116 -3.81 -4.89 -4.15
N VAL A 117 -2.70 -4.14 -4.28
CA VAL A 117 -2.15 -3.75 -5.59
C VAL A 117 -1.41 -4.90 -6.28
N ALA A 118 -0.79 -5.81 -5.52
CA ALA A 118 -0.16 -6.99 -6.12
C ALA A 118 -1.24 -7.93 -6.69
N ASN A 119 -2.36 -8.08 -5.97
CA ASN A 119 -3.50 -8.88 -6.41
C ASN A 119 -4.23 -8.27 -7.61
N MET A 120 -4.20 -6.95 -7.79
CA MET A 120 -4.67 -6.26 -9.00
C MET A 120 -3.89 -6.64 -10.26
N PHE A 121 -2.69 -7.20 -10.12
CA PHE A 121 -1.87 -7.70 -11.22
C PHE A 121 -1.98 -9.23 -11.34
N LEU A 122 -1.65 -9.95 -10.26
CA LEU A 122 -1.50 -11.40 -10.27
C LEU A 122 -2.79 -12.16 -10.59
N ILE A 123 -3.92 -11.78 -9.98
CA ILE A 123 -5.19 -12.48 -10.21
C ILE A 123 -5.72 -12.19 -11.62
N PRO A 124 -5.74 -10.93 -12.10
CA PRO A 124 -6.08 -10.65 -13.50
C PRO A 124 -5.19 -11.34 -14.53
N ALA A 125 -3.92 -11.63 -14.22
CA ALA A 125 -3.05 -12.41 -15.10
C ALA A 125 -3.67 -13.79 -15.37
N ALA A 126 -3.99 -14.52 -14.31
CA ALA A 126 -4.60 -15.84 -14.43
C ALA A 126 -6.03 -15.80 -15.01
N ILE A 127 -6.77 -14.70 -14.82
CA ILE A 127 -8.09 -14.49 -15.45
C ILE A 127 -7.96 -14.32 -16.96
N PHE A 128 -7.00 -13.52 -17.44
CA PHE A 128 -6.81 -13.30 -18.88
C PHE A 128 -6.34 -14.56 -19.61
N GLU A 129 -5.61 -15.45 -18.93
CA GLU A 129 -5.28 -16.78 -19.47
C GLU A 129 -6.39 -17.82 -19.28
N GLY A 130 -7.54 -17.46 -18.69
CA GLY A 130 -8.75 -18.28 -18.67
C GLY A 130 -8.93 -19.23 -17.48
N HIS A 131 -8.15 -19.08 -16.40
CA HIS A 131 -8.16 -20.01 -15.27
C HIS A 131 -9.10 -19.62 -14.11
N TYR A 132 -9.39 -18.32 -13.93
CA TYR A 132 -10.26 -17.82 -12.87
C TYR A 132 -11.26 -16.77 -13.40
N SER A 133 -12.19 -16.35 -12.54
CA SER A 133 -13.23 -15.39 -12.90
C SER A 133 -13.12 -14.07 -12.14
N TRP A 134 -13.66 -13.01 -12.73
CA TRP A 134 -13.77 -11.70 -12.09
C TRP A 134 -14.63 -11.71 -10.82
N SER A 135 -15.57 -12.65 -10.68
CA SER A 135 -16.36 -12.80 -9.45
C SER A 135 -15.52 -13.34 -8.29
N MET A 136 -14.62 -14.30 -8.56
CA MET A 136 -13.64 -14.78 -7.59
C MET A 136 -12.67 -13.67 -7.18
N TYR A 137 -12.21 -12.86 -8.15
CA TYR A 137 -11.39 -11.69 -7.86
C TYR A 137 -12.11 -10.70 -6.92
N LEU A 138 -13.38 -10.38 -7.18
CA LEU A 138 -14.15 -9.47 -6.32
C LEU A 138 -14.29 -10.01 -4.89
N ALA A 139 -14.50 -11.32 -4.74
CA ALA A 139 -14.61 -11.98 -3.43
C ALA A 139 -13.31 -11.88 -2.61
N ASN A 140 -12.14 -11.97 -3.25
CA ASN A 140 -10.84 -11.72 -2.62
C ASN A 140 -10.58 -10.22 -2.40
N TYR A 141 -10.92 -9.38 -3.38
CA TYR A 141 -10.59 -7.95 -3.39
C TYR A 141 -11.22 -7.21 -2.21
N ILE A 142 -12.48 -7.49 -1.88
CA ILE A 142 -13.20 -6.80 -0.81
C ILE A 142 -12.51 -6.94 0.57
N PRO A 143 -12.28 -8.16 1.10
CA PRO A 143 -11.60 -8.32 2.39
C PRO A 143 -10.17 -7.77 2.35
N VAL A 144 -9.44 -7.94 1.25
CA VAL A 144 -8.07 -7.44 1.13
C VAL A 144 -8.04 -5.91 1.13
N TRP A 145 -8.94 -5.26 0.39
CA TRP A 145 -9.05 -3.80 0.34
C TRP A 145 -9.47 -3.24 1.70
N LEU A 146 -10.42 -3.88 2.41
CA LEU A 146 -10.79 -3.49 3.77
C LEU A 146 -9.62 -3.63 4.76
N GLY A 147 -8.82 -4.69 4.64
CA GLY A 147 -7.63 -4.92 5.45
C GLY A 147 -6.53 -3.87 5.25
N THR A 148 -6.54 -3.13 4.13
CA THR A 148 -5.65 -1.96 3.96
C THR A 148 -5.92 -0.85 5.00
N GLY A 149 -7.06 -0.88 5.68
CA GLY A 149 -7.31 -0.09 6.89
C GLY A 149 -6.26 -0.27 7.99
N GLY A 150 -5.47 -1.36 7.99
CA GLY A 150 -4.31 -1.55 8.88
C GLY A 150 -3.25 -0.45 8.80
N ALA A 151 -3.20 0.35 7.72
CA ALA A 151 -2.38 1.56 7.68
C ALA A 151 -2.78 2.60 8.75
N VAL A 152 -4.04 2.56 9.22
CA VAL A 152 -4.54 3.36 10.34
C VAL A 152 -3.98 2.84 11.65
N PHE A 153 -3.76 1.53 11.79
CA PHE A 153 -3.14 0.95 12.99
C PHE A 153 -1.70 1.45 13.17
N VAL A 154 -0.86 1.35 12.13
CA VAL A 154 0.52 1.86 12.19
C VAL A 154 0.57 3.39 12.33
N ALA A 155 -0.28 4.11 11.58
CA ALA A 155 -0.37 5.57 11.72
C ALA A 155 -0.87 6.00 13.11
N GLY A 156 -1.77 5.23 13.71
CA GLY A 156 -2.30 5.45 15.06
C GLY A 156 -1.25 5.17 16.13
N ALA A 157 -0.53 4.05 16.04
CA ALA A 157 0.57 3.73 16.93
C ALA A 157 1.66 4.83 16.88
N TYR A 158 2.02 5.29 15.69
CA TYR A 158 2.96 6.41 15.53
C TYR A 158 2.43 7.71 16.14
N TYR A 159 1.16 8.03 15.89
CA TYR A 159 0.53 9.21 16.42
C TYR A 159 0.54 9.21 17.95
N LEU A 160 0.17 8.10 18.57
CA LEU A 160 0.15 7.94 20.03
C LEU A 160 1.56 8.04 20.63
N ALA A 161 2.55 7.42 20.00
CA ALA A 161 3.91 7.36 20.53
C ALA A 161 4.68 8.69 20.41
N TYR A 162 4.46 9.48 19.34
CA TYR A 162 5.33 10.63 19.03
C TYR A 162 4.61 11.97 18.86
N LEU A 163 3.30 11.97 18.61
CA LEU A 163 2.58 13.17 18.15
C LEU A 163 1.41 13.57 19.05
N HIS A 164 1.03 12.74 20.03
CA HIS A 164 -0.06 13.04 20.97
C HIS A 164 0.27 14.25 21.86
N GLU A 165 1.53 14.42 22.23
CA GLU A 165 1.96 15.50 23.16
C GLU A 165 2.54 16.72 22.47
N GLN A 166 2.75 16.71 21.14
CA GLN A 166 3.21 17.92 20.47
C GLN A 166 2.05 18.92 20.39
N PRO A 167 2.17 20.12 21.02
CA PRO A 167 1.17 21.16 20.85
C PRO A 167 0.97 21.38 19.37
N GLN A 168 -0.28 21.62 18.96
CA GLN A 168 -0.71 21.85 17.58
C GLN A 168 -0.14 23.20 17.07
N GLY A 169 1.19 23.27 17.00
CA GLY A 169 1.96 24.48 17.14
C GLY A 169 1.82 25.38 15.92
N ARG A 170 1.34 26.58 16.22
CA ARG A 170 1.78 27.86 15.66
C ARG A 170 1.83 27.91 14.14
N SER A 171 0.79 28.55 13.60
CA SER A 171 0.80 29.18 12.28
C SER A 171 2.19 29.65 11.90
N LEU A 172 2.63 29.28 10.69
CA LEU A 172 3.90 29.63 10.03
C LEU A 172 4.22 31.14 10.03
N ALA A 173 3.35 31.98 10.58
CA ALA A 173 3.51 33.42 10.76
C ALA A 173 4.49 33.85 11.87
N GLU A 174 4.81 33.01 12.86
CA GLU A 174 5.71 33.42 13.97
C GLU A 174 7.22 33.28 13.62
N GLY A 175 7.60 32.32 12.78
CA GLY A 175 9.00 32.17 12.32
C GLY A 175 9.48 33.31 11.42
N ALA A 176 8.56 33.98 10.71
CA ALA A 176 8.89 35.14 9.87
C ALA A 176 9.10 36.44 10.68
N LYS A 177 8.63 36.51 11.93
CA LYS A 177 8.78 37.71 12.78
C LYS A 177 10.06 37.72 13.60
N ASP A 178 10.71 36.57 13.79
CA ASP A 178 11.91 36.45 14.61
C ASP A 178 13.20 36.87 13.86
N HIS A 179 13.24 36.66 12.54
CA HIS A 179 14.36 37.09 11.70
C HIS A 179 14.47 38.61 11.50
N THR A 180 13.42 39.37 11.82
CA THR A 180 13.43 40.84 11.68
C THR A 180 13.98 41.55 12.93
N LYS A 181 14.09 40.85 14.08
CA LYS A 181 14.58 41.46 15.33
C LYS A 181 16.09 41.47 15.50
N ILE A 182 16.85 40.72 14.69
CA ILE A 182 18.32 40.59 14.85
C ILE A 182 19.10 41.61 14.00
N ARG A 183 18.44 42.46 13.21
CA ARG A 183 19.12 43.46 12.34
C ARG A 183 19.32 44.86 12.95
N HIS A 184 19.08 45.04 14.25
CA HIS A 184 19.33 46.30 14.95
C HIS A 184 20.05 46.07 16.28
N VAL A 185 21.28 45.60 16.23
CA VAL A 185 22.32 45.88 17.24
C VAL A 185 23.65 46.05 16.50
#